data_AF-A0A2A2DBP7-F1
#
_entry.id   AF-A0A2A2DBP7-F1
#
_cell.length_a   1.000
_cell.length_b   1.000
_cell.length_c   1.000
_cell.angle_alpha   90.00
_cell.angle_beta   90.00
_cell.angle_gamma   90.00
#
_symmetry.space_group_name_H-M   'P 1'
#
loop_
_entity.id
_entity.type
_entity.pdbx_description
1 polymer ?
#
loop_
_entity_poly.entity_id
_entity_poly.type
_entity_poly.pdbx_seq_one_letter_code
_entity_poly.pdbx_strand_id
1 'polypeptide(L)'
;MTPAAPGAPPARRRPGPRTPLVRLRTLSAPGRLRAQALAMLVVLAALCAVVVTGTVSVRDDAAALHQVVAGRATAAADLRFALADLDAQRANSLVPGHSADRPAVLPPGRSAEEYEAGNRVLALLTAQQRRTEASDLLRRLAADPAEGPRVRTLLDGLGRYDDLSGRSAHVDEQTADRLAGRPPATAVTLSVEAGQVMHTELLPGAVALAADYQRRAAELEGRAAGAATRAAAVVGAVGAAATGVLVLCQYRLARRYGRVFNPPLLAATLAVVAITATGPWALLSTADALRAAGRDGLRPWSRLAEARAVAAEAAATESRWFVRDTAVGSLESARFHALTGRLDTLLAPTGSTARAAHRELLTRYGHFREDDRKLRRLRAAGRLEEATVVLTEVGRGRVAFDFWDFATRLDTEAGGHMATFTTEAGRARGELSGWPAIPATGVGVAGVLVVV
;
A
#
# COMPACT_ATOMS: atom_id res chain seq x y z
N MET A 1 28.42 -119.31 31.13
CA MET A 1 29.27 -118.17 31.52
C MET A 1 28.44 -117.24 32.39
N THR A 2 29.12 -116.68 33.38
CA THR A 2 28.71 -116.00 34.62
C THR A 2 27.85 -114.72 34.43
N PRO A 3 27.18 -114.25 35.51
CA PRO A 3 26.02 -113.35 35.50
C PRO A 3 26.40 -111.85 35.66
N ALA A 4 25.46 -110.94 35.45
CA ALA A 4 25.58 -109.53 35.85
C ALA A 4 24.23 -108.92 36.26
N ALA A 5 24.32 -108.06 37.29
CA ALA A 5 23.30 -107.63 38.24
C ALA A 5 22.52 -106.35 37.80
N PRO A 6 21.53 -105.87 38.60
CA PRO A 6 20.46 -104.96 38.17
C PRO A 6 20.84 -103.46 38.27
N GLY A 7 20.34 -102.66 37.32
CA GLY A 7 20.54 -101.20 37.24
C GLY A 7 19.27 -100.40 37.51
N ALA A 8 19.41 -99.38 38.37
CA ALA A 8 18.39 -98.51 38.96
C ALA A 8 17.55 -97.65 37.97
N PRO A 9 16.38 -97.13 38.42
CA PRO A 9 15.54 -96.24 37.61
C PRO A 9 15.88 -94.74 37.80
N PRO A 10 15.93 -93.96 36.71
CA PRO A 10 15.60 -92.53 36.77
C PRO A 10 14.81 -92.08 35.52
N ALA A 11 14.03 -91.00 35.45
CA ALA A 11 13.55 -89.99 36.38
C ALA A 11 12.29 -89.38 35.71
N ARG A 12 11.25 -89.03 36.48
CA ARG A 12 10.09 -88.30 35.97
C ARG A 12 10.52 -86.92 35.47
N ARG A 13 10.45 -86.68 34.16
CA ARG A 13 10.60 -85.34 33.56
C ARG A 13 9.48 -84.43 34.05
N ARG A 14 9.83 -83.38 34.81
CA ARG A 14 8.96 -82.23 35.07
C ARG A 14 8.80 -81.42 33.78
N PRO A 15 7.58 -81.06 33.34
CA PRO A 15 7.39 -80.12 32.24
C PRO A 15 7.77 -78.70 32.71
N GLY A 16 8.66 -78.04 31.97
CA GLY A 16 9.09 -76.66 32.22
C GLY A 16 8.00 -75.61 31.95
N PRO A 17 8.16 -74.39 32.48
CA PRO A 17 7.18 -73.32 32.36
C PRO A 17 7.10 -72.83 30.91
N ARG A 18 5.89 -72.87 30.34
CA ARG A 18 5.60 -72.30 29.02
C ARG A 18 5.61 -70.77 29.14
N THR A 19 6.58 -70.13 28.50
CA THR A 19 6.57 -68.69 28.22
C THR A 19 5.36 -68.35 27.35
N PRO A 20 4.50 -67.39 27.74
CA PRO A 20 3.39 -66.98 26.92
C PRO A 20 3.92 -66.15 25.74
N LEU A 21 3.83 -66.70 24.53
CA LEU A 21 3.94 -65.91 23.32
C LEU A 21 2.79 -64.89 23.32
N VAL A 22 3.14 -63.60 23.42
CA VAL A 22 2.22 -62.48 23.28
C VAL A 22 1.60 -62.54 21.88
N ARG A 23 0.41 -63.12 21.78
CA ARG A 23 -0.41 -63.06 20.56
C ARG A 23 -0.86 -61.61 20.40
N LEU A 24 -0.27 -60.91 19.44
CA LEU A 24 -0.84 -59.68 18.86
C LEU A 24 -2.29 -60.00 18.47
N ARG A 25 -3.23 -59.46 19.26
CA ARG A 25 -4.66 -59.70 19.16
C ARG A 25 -5.13 -59.21 17.79
N THR A 26 -5.37 -60.14 16.86
CA THR A 26 -5.92 -59.81 15.55
C THR A 26 -7.32 -59.24 15.74
N LEU A 27 -7.49 -57.94 15.41
CA LEU A 27 -8.78 -57.26 15.43
C LEU A 27 -9.85 -58.08 14.70
N SER A 28 -10.98 -58.33 15.37
CA SER A 28 -12.19 -58.96 14.83
C SER A 28 -12.72 -58.15 13.63
N ALA A 29 -13.39 -58.83 12.68
CA ALA A 29 -13.89 -58.25 11.42
C ALA A 29 -14.65 -56.89 11.59
N PRO A 30 -15.55 -56.70 12.58
CA PRO A 30 -16.19 -55.40 12.81
C PRO A 30 -15.25 -54.32 13.37
N GLY A 31 -14.22 -54.68 14.13
CA GLY A 31 -13.23 -53.73 14.67
C GLY A 31 -12.35 -53.11 13.59
N ARG A 32 -12.04 -53.85 12.52
CA ARG A 32 -11.27 -53.34 11.38
C ARG A 32 -12.04 -52.31 10.56
N LEU A 33 -13.35 -52.50 10.38
CA LEU A 33 -14.22 -51.56 9.67
C LEU A 33 -14.33 -50.22 10.43
N ARG A 34 -14.52 -50.28 11.76
CA ARG A 34 -14.52 -49.07 12.60
C ARG A 34 -13.19 -48.33 12.58
N ALA A 35 -12.07 -49.05 12.62
CA ALA A 35 -10.74 -48.45 12.52
C ALA A 35 -10.51 -47.76 11.16
N GLN A 36 -11.00 -48.35 10.05
CA GLN A 36 -10.91 -47.74 8.72
C GLN A 36 -11.80 -46.50 8.59
N ALA A 37 -13.02 -46.53 9.11
CA ALA A 37 -13.92 -45.37 9.12
C ALA A 37 -13.34 -44.22 9.95
N LEU A 38 -12.78 -44.52 11.13
CA LEU A 38 -12.09 -43.54 11.97
C LEU A 38 -10.88 -42.93 11.24
N ALA A 39 -10.07 -43.76 10.57
CA ALA A 39 -8.93 -43.27 9.79
C ALA A 39 -9.34 -42.33 8.66
N MET A 40 -10.44 -42.63 7.95
CA MET A 40 -11.00 -41.74 6.92
C MET A 40 -11.46 -40.41 7.49
N LEU A 41 -12.18 -40.43 8.62
CA LEU A 41 -12.63 -39.23 9.31
C LEU A 41 -11.45 -38.36 9.75
N VAL A 42 -10.38 -38.96 10.27
CA VAL A 42 -9.16 -38.24 10.65
C VAL A 42 -8.50 -37.58 9.44
N VAL A 43 -8.40 -38.28 8.30
CA VAL A 43 -7.84 -37.72 7.06
C VAL A 43 -8.68 -36.56 6.53
N LEU A 44 -10.02 -36.69 6.54
CA LEU A 44 -10.95 -35.64 6.16
C LEU A 44 -10.86 -34.42 7.10
N ALA A 45 -10.80 -34.65 8.40
CA ALA A 45 -10.65 -33.60 9.41
C ALA A 45 -9.30 -32.87 9.24
N ALA A 46 -8.21 -33.60 8.98
CA ALA A 46 -6.90 -33.01 8.73
C ALA A 46 -6.89 -32.16 7.45
N LEU A 47 -7.47 -32.65 6.34
CA LEU A 47 -7.61 -31.88 5.11
C LEU A 47 -8.44 -30.59 5.35
N CYS A 48 -9.56 -30.71 6.06
CA CYS A 48 -10.40 -29.57 6.41
C CYS A 48 -9.63 -28.53 7.25
N ALA A 49 -8.89 -28.98 8.26
CA ALA A 49 -8.09 -28.09 9.11
C ALA A 49 -7.02 -27.35 8.29
N VAL A 50 -6.33 -28.04 7.37
CA VAL A 50 -5.34 -27.43 6.48
C VAL A 50 -5.96 -26.40 5.54
N VAL A 51 -7.10 -26.71 4.92
CA VAL A 51 -7.80 -25.76 4.03
C VAL A 51 -8.28 -24.53 4.79
N VAL A 52 -8.92 -24.71 5.95
CA VAL A 52 -9.43 -23.59 6.76
C VAL A 52 -8.30 -22.70 7.26
N THR A 53 -7.24 -23.27 7.83
CA THR A 53 -6.10 -22.47 8.34
C THR A 53 -5.34 -21.75 7.23
N GLY A 54 -5.13 -22.42 6.08
CA GLY A 54 -4.49 -21.81 4.91
C GLY A 54 -5.31 -20.65 4.33
N THR A 55 -6.63 -20.81 4.22
CA THR A 55 -7.49 -19.76 3.66
C THR A 55 -7.68 -18.57 4.60
N VAL A 56 -7.81 -18.80 5.91
CA VAL A 56 -7.93 -17.73 6.92
C VAL A 56 -6.64 -16.91 6.97
N SER A 57 -5.47 -17.55 7.05
CA SER A 57 -4.18 -16.83 7.10
C SER A 57 -3.94 -15.96 5.86
N VAL A 58 -4.22 -16.46 4.66
CA VAL A 58 -4.10 -15.68 3.41
C VAL A 58 -5.08 -14.52 3.39
N ARG A 59 -6.31 -14.72 3.88
CA ARG A 59 -7.34 -13.67 3.95
C ARG A 59 -6.96 -12.55 4.92
N ASP A 60 -6.41 -12.91 6.08
CA ASP A 60 -5.97 -11.96 7.10
C ASP A 60 -4.77 -11.13 6.59
N ASP A 61 -3.79 -11.78 5.94
CA ASP A 61 -2.67 -11.09 5.31
C ASP A 61 -3.13 -10.14 4.18
N ALA A 62 -4.09 -10.57 3.34
CA ALA A 62 -4.67 -9.73 2.29
C ALA A 62 -5.47 -8.54 2.86
N ALA A 63 -6.18 -8.73 3.96
CA ALA A 63 -6.89 -7.65 4.67
C ALA A 63 -5.91 -6.64 5.28
N ALA A 64 -4.84 -7.13 5.90
CA ALA A 64 -3.77 -6.31 6.45
C ALA A 64 -3.07 -5.50 5.35
N LEU A 65 -2.78 -6.10 4.19
CA LEU A 65 -2.25 -5.41 3.02
C LEU A 65 -3.15 -4.25 2.60
N HIS A 66 -4.45 -4.51 2.43
CA HIS A 66 -5.41 -3.47 2.04
C HIS A 66 -5.46 -2.33 3.08
N GLN A 67 -5.50 -2.65 4.37
CA GLN A 67 -5.54 -1.65 5.45
C GLN A 67 -4.28 -0.78 5.49
N VAL A 68 -3.09 -1.38 5.32
CA VAL A 68 -1.82 -0.65 5.29
C VAL A 68 -1.76 0.27 4.08
N VAL A 69 -2.14 -0.20 2.90
CA VAL A 69 -2.09 0.61 1.67
C VAL A 69 -3.14 1.71 1.70
N ALA A 70 -4.42 1.36 1.80
CA ALA A 70 -5.53 2.31 1.68
C ALA A 70 -5.59 3.30 2.85
N GLY A 71 -5.10 2.91 4.03
CA GLY A 71 -5.06 3.78 5.20
C GLY A 71 -3.73 4.52 5.33
N ARG A 72 -2.66 3.80 5.67
CA ARG A 72 -1.42 4.41 6.17
C ARG A 72 -0.49 4.87 5.06
N ALA A 73 -0.30 4.07 4.01
CA ALA A 73 0.57 4.44 2.89
C ALA A 73 0.00 5.65 2.14
N THR A 74 -1.32 5.66 1.87
CA THR A 74 -2.00 6.81 1.27
C THR A 74 -1.86 8.05 2.13
N ALA A 75 -2.17 7.96 3.44
CA ALA A 75 -2.06 9.10 4.34
C ALA A 75 -0.62 9.67 4.42
N ALA A 76 0.41 8.82 4.39
CA ALA A 76 1.80 9.26 4.39
C ALA A 76 2.21 9.94 3.07
N ALA A 77 1.72 9.45 1.94
CA ALA A 77 1.95 10.08 0.64
C ALA A 77 1.24 11.45 0.54
N ASP A 78 -0.02 11.51 0.99
CA ASP A 78 -0.80 12.75 1.05
C ASP A 78 -0.15 13.76 2.00
N LEU A 79 0.43 13.30 3.12
CA LEU A 79 1.12 14.18 4.06
C LEU A 79 2.32 14.85 3.39
N ARG A 80 3.13 14.06 2.67
CA ARG A 80 4.29 14.60 1.94
C ARG A 80 3.85 15.65 0.93
N PHE A 81 2.78 15.37 0.18
CA PHE A 81 2.24 16.34 -0.76
C PHE A 81 1.69 17.59 -0.06
N ALA A 82 0.91 17.43 1.01
CA ALA A 82 0.31 18.54 1.74
C ALA A 82 1.37 19.47 2.34
N LEU A 83 2.48 18.91 2.84
CA LEU A 83 3.62 19.70 3.33
C LEU A 83 4.32 20.46 2.20
N ALA A 84 4.56 19.82 1.05
CA ALA A 84 5.19 20.45 -0.10
C ALA A 84 4.31 21.55 -0.71
N ASP A 85 2.99 21.32 -0.82
CA ASP A 85 2.05 22.33 -1.33
C ASP A 85 1.83 23.46 -0.31
N LEU A 86 1.76 23.16 1.00
CA LEU A 86 1.76 24.19 2.05
C LEU A 86 2.94 25.15 1.90
N ASP A 87 4.12 24.60 1.68
CA ASP A 87 5.35 25.37 1.46
C ASP A 87 5.31 26.20 0.17
N ALA A 88 4.80 25.64 -0.92
CA ALA A 88 4.59 26.35 -2.17
C ALA A 88 3.65 27.55 -1.99
N GLN A 89 2.53 27.35 -1.30
CA GLN A 89 1.56 28.42 -1.10
C GLN A 89 2.04 29.51 -0.13
N ARG A 90 2.82 29.14 0.91
CA ARG A 90 3.47 30.13 1.77
C ARG A 90 4.49 30.97 1.00
N ALA A 91 5.29 30.35 0.13
CA ALA A 91 6.21 31.09 -0.74
C ALA A 91 5.45 32.00 -1.73
N ASN A 92 4.37 31.50 -2.35
CA ASN A 92 3.51 32.28 -3.24
C ASN A 92 2.90 33.51 -2.57
N SER A 93 2.58 33.44 -1.27
CA SER A 93 1.94 34.56 -0.56
C SER A 93 2.80 35.83 -0.49
N LEU A 94 4.12 35.72 -0.66
CA LEU A 94 5.07 36.84 -0.66
C LEU A 94 5.18 37.54 -2.02
N VAL A 95 4.64 36.96 -3.09
CA VAL A 95 4.84 37.43 -4.47
C VAL A 95 3.91 38.58 -4.86
N PRO A 96 2.58 38.50 -4.64
CA PRO A 96 1.64 39.57 -5.02
C PRO A 96 2.00 40.89 -4.39
N GLY A 97 1.52 42.01 -4.89
CA GLY A 97 1.73 43.34 -4.32
C GLY A 97 1.19 44.41 -5.26
N HIS A 98 1.38 45.69 -4.94
CA HIS A 98 0.84 46.72 -5.83
C HIS A 98 1.69 46.90 -7.10
N SER A 99 1.02 47.34 -8.15
CA SER A 99 1.59 47.75 -9.43
C SER A 99 2.55 48.93 -9.26
N ALA A 100 3.58 48.97 -10.09
CA ALA A 100 4.52 50.10 -10.11
C ALA A 100 3.85 51.41 -10.56
N ASP A 101 2.76 51.30 -11.33
CA ASP A 101 2.03 52.44 -11.89
C ASP A 101 0.94 52.97 -10.95
N ARG A 102 0.82 52.42 -9.72
CA ARG A 102 -0.16 52.86 -8.73
C ARG A 102 0.08 54.32 -8.34
N PRO A 103 -0.89 55.23 -8.49
CA PRO A 103 -0.74 56.62 -8.06
C PRO A 103 -0.71 56.71 -6.53
N ALA A 104 0.09 57.63 -5.99
CA ALA A 104 0.22 57.86 -4.54
C ALA A 104 -1.11 58.25 -3.87
N VAL A 105 -2.01 58.90 -4.62
CA VAL A 105 -3.39 59.18 -4.21
C VAL A 105 -4.32 58.54 -5.22
N LEU A 106 -5.23 57.69 -4.75
CA LEU A 106 -6.19 56.99 -5.60
C LEU A 106 -7.20 57.97 -6.22
N PRO A 107 -7.50 57.84 -7.53
CA PRO A 107 -8.56 58.62 -8.16
C PRO A 107 -9.92 58.36 -7.49
N PRO A 108 -10.83 59.36 -7.43
CA PRO A 108 -12.16 59.17 -6.89
C PRO A 108 -12.89 58.00 -7.56
N GLY A 109 -13.49 57.11 -6.76
CA GLY A 109 -14.24 55.95 -7.24
C GLY A 109 -13.40 54.75 -7.68
N ARG A 110 -12.07 54.79 -7.56
CA ARG A 110 -11.15 53.67 -7.80
C ARG A 110 -10.71 53.03 -6.49
N SER A 111 -10.61 51.70 -6.44
CA SER A 111 -10.11 51.00 -5.25
C SER A 111 -8.61 50.69 -5.36
N ALA A 112 -7.96 50.48 -4.21
CA ALA A 112 -6.56 50.04 -4.17
C ALA A 112 -6.36 48.66 -4.84
N GLU A 113 -7.39 47.81 -4.78
CA GLU A 113 -7.38 46.45 -5.33
C GLU A 113 -7.21 46.44 -6.85
N GLU A 114 -7.66 47.47 -7.55
CA GLU A 114 -7.48 47.61 -9.00
C GLU A 114 -6.01 47.73 -9.41
N TYR A 115 -5.13 48.08 -8.48
CA TYR A 115 -3.69 48.22 -8.69
C TYR A 115 -2.90 47.10 -8.00
N GLU A 116 -3.54 46.01 -7.55
CA GLU A 116 -2.84 44.83 -7.04
C GLU A 116 -2.52 43.86 -8.18
N ALA A 117 -1.25 43.44 -8.25
CA ALA A 117 -0.81 42.40 -9.16
C ALA A 117 -0.71 41.07 -8.40
N GLY A 118 -1.40 40.04 -8.91
CA GLY A 118 -1.35 38.70 -8.34
C GLY A 118 -2.46 38.39 -7.33
N ASN A 119 -2.54 37.12 -6.90
CA ASN A 119 -3.59 36.65 -6.00
C ASN A 119 -3.04 36.08 -4.69
N ARG A 120 -2.91 36.94 -3.67
CA ARG A 120 -2.42 36.55 -2.34
C ARG A 120 -3.44 35.72 -1.57
N VAL A 121 -4.72 36.08 -1.67
CA VAL A 121 -5.79 35.46 -0.88
C VAL A 121 -5.90 33.97 -1.21
N LEU A 122 -5.82 33.61 -2.49
CA LEU A 122 -5.85 32.20 -2.91
C LEU A 122 -4.72 31.40 -2.28
N ALA A 123 -3.48 31.91 -2.32
CA ALA A 123 -2.33 31.25 -1.72
C ALA A 123 -2.51 31.05 -0.21
N LEU A 124 -2.99 32.07 0.51
CA LEU A 124 -3.25 31.96 1.95
C LEU A 124 -4.36 30.94 2.29
N LEU A 125 -5.45 30.93 1.53
CA LEU A 125 -6.54 29.97 1.71
C LEU A 125 -6.06 28.54 1.48
N THR A 126 -5.33 28.30 0.39
CA THR A 126 -4.78 26.96 0.10
C THR A 126 -3.74 26.55 1.15
N ALA A 127 -2.88 27.46 1.61
CA ALA A 127 -1.95 27.19 2.70
C ALA A 127 -2.69 26.78 4.00
N GLN A 128 -3.75 27.48 4.38
CA GLN A 128 -4.54 27.13 5.57
C GLN A 128 -5.21 25.75 5.43
N GLN A 129 -5.73 25.44 4.24
CA GLN A 129 -6.29 24.13 3.95
C GLN A 129 -5.25 23.02 4.09
N ARG A 130 -4.08 23.16 3.45
CA ARG A 130 -2.99 22.18 3.52
C ARG A 130 -2.43 22.01 4.93
N ARG A 131 -2.40 23.09 5.71
CA ARG A 131 -1.96 23.03 7.09
C ARG A 131 -2.89 22.19 7.96
N THR A 132 -4.21 22.35 7.77
CA THR A 132 -5.23 21.54 8.45
C THR A 132 -5.13 20.07 8.02
N GLU A 133 -5.02 19.83 6.71
CA GLU A 133 -4.85 18.49 6.15
C GLU A 133 -3.60 17.78 6.69
N ALA A 134 -2.45 18.45 6.74
CA ALA A 134 -1.22 17.89 7.30
C ALA A 134 -1.40 17.49 8.78
N SER A 135 -2.05 18.35 9.59
CA SER A 135 -2.40 18.03 10.98
C SER A 135 -3.26 16.77 11.08
N ASP A 136 -4.29 16.66 10.24
CA ASP A 136 -5.23 15.53 10.26
C ASP A 136 -4.56 14.23 9.86
N LEU A 137 -3.70 14.28 8.84
CA LEU A 137 -2.91 13.14 8.39
C LEU A 137 -1.92 12.70 9.48
N LEU A 138 -1.21 13.63 10.13
CA LEU A 138 -0.33 13.31 11.26
C LEU A 138 -1.09 12.67 12.42
N ARG A 139 -2.30 13.15 12.75
CA ARG A 139 -3.16 12.52 13.79
C ARG A 139 -3.56 11.10 13.42
N ARG A 140 -3.93 10.84 12.16
CA ARG A 140 -4.26 9.49 11.68
C ARG A 140 -3.04 8.57 11.72
N LEU A 141 -1.87 9.07 11.33
CA LEU A 141 -0.61 8.32 11.32
C LEU A 141 -0.07 8.06 12.73
N ALA A 142 -0.38 8.92 13.71
CA ALA A 142 -0.05 8.71 15.12
C ALA A 142 -0.71 7.47 15.73
N ALA A 143 -1.77 6.94 15.11
CA ALA A 143 -2.40 5.68 15.54
C ALA A 143 -1.50 4.45 15.29
N ASP A 144 -0.42 4.57 14.52
CA ASP A 144 0.63 3.55 14.43
C ASP A 144 1.71 3.80 15.50
N PRO A 145 1.78 2.97 16.57
CA PRO A 145 2.76 3.16 17.63
C PRO A 145 4.21 3.02 17.14
N ALA A 146 4.45 2.28 16.05
CA ALA A 146 5.79 2.10 15.49
C ALA A 146 6.36 3.42 14.92
N GLU A 147 5.49 4.30 14.41
CA GLU A 147 5.88 5.59 13.83
C GLU A 147 5.68 6.77 14.80
N GLY A 148 5.18 6.52 16.01
CA GLY A 148 4.89 7.54 17.02
C GLY A 148 6.04 8.53 17.30
N PRO A 149 7.31 8.10 17.44
CA PRO A 149 8.45 9.03 17.55
C PRO A 149 8.61 9.94 16.33
N ARG A 150 8.52 9.39 15.11
CA ARG A 150 8.69 10.14 13.87
C ARG A 150 7.55 11.15 13.66
N VAL A 151 6.31 10.75 13.94
CA VAL A 151 5.13 11.64 13.86
C VAL A 151 5.25 12.80 14.85
N ARG A 152 5.76 12.56 16.07
CA ARG A 152 6.03 13.64 17.04
C ARG A 152 7.07 14.64 16.53
N THR A 153 8.19 14.16 15.99
CA THR A 153 9.20 15.03 15.38
C THR A 153 8.62 15.88 14.24
N LEU A 154 7.74 15.30 13.41
CA LEU A 154 7.06 16.04 12.34
C LEU A 154 6.09 17.10 12.89
N LEU A 155 5.35 16.80 13.97
CA LEU A 155 4.49 17.78 14.63
C LEU A 155 5.29 18.94 15.22
N ASP A 156 6.42 18.65 15.88
CA ASP A 156 7.31 19.67 16.46
C ASP A 156 7.93 20.55 15.36
N GLY A 157 8.41 19.94 14.28
CA GLY A 157 8.93 20.65 13.11
C GLY A 157 7.86 21.52 12.45
N LEU A 158 6.61 21.04 12.39
CA LEU A 158 5.50 21.78 11.78
C LEU A 158 5.14 23.01 12.62
N GLY A 159 5.20 22.88 13.95
CA GLY A 159 5.05 24.03 14.85
C GLY A 159 6.14 25.09 14.65
N ARG A 160 7.41 24.68 14.53
CA ARG A 160 8.52 25.61 14.21
C ARG A 160 8.35 26.28 12.85
N TYR A 161 7.95 25.50 11.85
CA TYR A 161 7.67 26.01 10.50
C TYR A 161 6.54 27.05 10.49
N ASP A 162 5.46 26.80 11.23
CA ASP A 162 4.33 27.73 11.36
C ASP A 162 4.74 29.03 12.04
N ASP A 163 5.53 28.96 13.11
CA ASP A 163 6.04 30.15 13.80
C ASP A 163 6.86 31.05 12.85
N LEU A 164 7.83 30.47 12.14
CA LEU A 164 8.66 31.20 11.18
C LEU A 164 7.83 31.79 10.03
N SER A 165 6.91 30.99 9.47
CA SER A 165 6.03 31.42 8.38
C SER A 165 5.04 32.51 8.83
N GLY A 166 4.55 32.42 10.07
CA GLY A 166 3.68 33.42 10.68
C GLY A 166 4.41 34.74 10.90
N ARG A 167 5.64 34.70 11.43
CA ARG A 167 6.50 35.89 11.56
C ARG A 167 6.83 36.51 10.21
N SER A 168 7.12 35.69 9.20
CA SER A 168 7.34 36.16 7.82
C SER A 168 6.12 36.91 7.28
N ALA A 169 4.92 36.32 7.42
CA ALA A 169 3.67 36.93 6.96
C ALA A 169 3.38 38.23 7.71
N HIS A 170 3.58 38.26 9.02
CA HIS A 170 3.36 39.45 9.84
C HIS A 170 4.23 40.63 9.41
N VAL A 171 5.52 40.39 9.16
CA VAL A 171 6.46 41.42 8.67
C VAL A 171 6.06 41.93 7.28
N ASP A 172 5.63 41.03 6.41
CA ASP A 172 5.16 41.38 5.07
C ASP A 172 3.86 42.20 5.10
N GLU A 173 2.93 41.88 6.00
CA GLU A 173 1.67 42.62 6.19
C GLU A 173 1.87 44.02 6.80
N GLN A 174 2.87 44.18 7.66
CA GLN A 174 3.19 45.48 8.27
C GLN A 174 3.87 46.45 7.29
N THR A 175 4.37 45.96 6.16
CA THR A 175 5.04 46.82 5.18
C THR A 175 4.01 47.40 4.21
N ALA A 176 3.66 48.67 4.43
CA ALA A 176 2.84 49.44 3.51
C ALA A 176 3.53 49.62 2.15
N ASP A 177 2.74 49.72 1.07
CA ASP A 177 3.20 50.03 -0.28
C ASP A 177 4.38 49.17 -0.77
N ARG A 178 4.23 47.84 -0.65
CA ARG A 178 5.16 46.87 -1.24
C ARG A 178 4.84 46.58 -2.71
N LEU A 179 5.85 46.73 -3.56
CA LEU A 179 5.75 46.43 -4.99
C LEU A 179 5.62 44.92 -5.25
N ALA A 180 4.86 44.57 -6.28
CA ALA A 180 4.75 43.20 -6.79
C ALA A 180 6.14 42.58 -7.08
N GLY A 181 6.37 41.37 -6.56
CA GLY A 181 7.64 40.65 -6.69
C GLY A 181 8.80 41.23 -5.89
N ARG A 182 8.56 42.21 -5.01
CA ARG A 182 9.58 42.81 -4.13
C ARG A 182 9.13 42.81 -2.66
N PRO A 183 8.96 41.64 -2.04
CA PRO A 183 8.65 41.55 -0.62
C PRO A 183 9.80 42.10 0.26
N PRO A 184 9.52 42.48 1.51
CA PRO A 184 10.54 42.95 2.45
C PRO A 184 11.63 41.89 2.67
N ALA A 185 12.90 42.30 2.70
CA ALA A 185 14.05 41.39 2.85
C ALA A 185 13.98 40.55 4.14
N THR A 186 13.44 41.13 5.23
CA THR A 186 13.21 40.45 6.51
C THR A 186 12.15 39.35 6.40
N ALA A 187 11.06 39.58 5.68
CA ALA A 187 10.06 38.55 5.39
C ALA A 187 10.67 37.41 4.55
N VAL A 188 11.44 37.74 3.51
CA VAL A 188 12.15 36.73 2.70
C VAL A 188 13.12 35.90 3.55
N THR A 189 13.84 36.52 4.49
CA THR A 189 14.78 35.81 5.38
C THR A 189 14.05 34.80 6.29
N LEU A 190 12.95 35.21 6.93
CA LEU A 190 12.12 34.32 7.75
C LEU A 190 11.50 33.18 6.91
N SER A 191 11.10 33.47 5.67
CA SER A 191 10.62 32.44 4.73
C SER A 191 11.73 31.46 4.33
N VAL A 192 12.97 31.91 4.20
CA VAL A 192 14.13 31.03 3.96
C VAL A 192 14.34 30.10 5.16
N GLU A 193 14.32 30.62 6.38
CA GLU A 193 14.45 29.82 7.61
C GLU A 193 13.32 28.80 7.74
N ALA A 194 12.08 29.19 7.47
CA ALA A 194 10.95 28.26 7.41
C ALA A 194 11.20 27.16 6.36
N GLY A 195 11.66 27.53 5.17
CA GLY A 195 12.02 26.60 4.12
C GLY A 195 13.13 25.62 4.52
N GLN A 196 14.09 26.03 5.36
CA GLN A 196 15.09 25.11 5.91
C GLN A 196 14.42 24.04 6.76
N VAL A 197 13.55 24.40 7.72
CA VAL A 197 12.79 23.43 8.52
C VAL A 197 12.00 22.46 7.62
N MET A 198 11.35 22.98 6.57
CA MET A 198 10.61 22.16 5.62
C MET A 198 11.50 21.12 4.93
N HIS A 199 12.70 21.51 4.50
CA HIS A 199 13.57 20.68 3.68
C HIS A 199 14.56 19.81 4.46
N THR A 200 14.92 20.17 5.69
CA THR A 200 15.84 19.40 6.52
C THR A 200 15.12 18.45 7.46
N GLU A 201 13.87 18.74 7.84
CA GLU A 201 13.13 17.96 8.82
C GLU A 201 11.82 17.40 8.26
N LEU A 202 10.92 18.26 7.79
CA LEU A 202 9.55 17.86 7.48
C LEU A 202 9.44 16.94 6.26
N LEU A 203 9.94 17.38 5.09
CA LEU A 203 9.89 16.58 3.88
C LEU A 203 10.73 15.30 3.99
N PRO A 204 11.98 15.31 4.49
CA PRO A 204 12.73 14.08 4.72
C PRO A 204 12.02 13.11 5.68
N GLY A 205 11.42 13.62 6.76
CA GLY A 205 10.64 12.81 7.69
C GLY A 205 9.40 12.20 7.05
N ALA A 206 8.67 12.97 6.24
CA ALA A 206 7.52 12.47 5.48
C ALA A 206 7.92 11.45 4.41
N VAL A 207 9.05 11.66 3.73
CA VAL A 207 9.64 10.69 2.78
C VAL A 207 10.00 9.38 3.48
N ALA A 208 10.66 9.45 4.63
CA ALA A 208 11.04 8.26 5.40
C ALA A 208 9.80 7.49 5.88
N LEU A 209 8.75 8.20 6.31
CA LEU A 209 7.48 7.64 6.73
C LEU A 209 6.75 6.94 5.56
N ALA A 210 6.62 7.61 4.42
CA ALA A 210 6.00 7.04 3.22
C ALA A 210 6.78 5.82 2.72
N ALA A 211 8.11 5.88 2.69
CA ALA A 211 8.95 4.77 2.27
C ALA A 211 8.81 3.56 3.22
N ASP A 212 8.62 3.78 4.52
CA ASP A 212 8.42 2.69 5.47
C ASP A 212 7.08 1.97 5.23
N TYR A 213 5.98 2.71 5.06
CA TYR A 213 4.70 2.10 4.73
C TYR A 213 4.70 1.40 3.37
N GLN A 214 5.41 1.94 2.37
CA GLN A 214 5.58 1.28 1.09
C GLN A 214 6.36 -0.04 1.20
N ARG A 215 7.44 -0.08 2.00
CA ARG A 215 8.17 -1.33 2.29
C ARG A 215 7.27 -2.35 2.98
N ARG A 216 6.55 -1.95 4.04
CA ARG A 216 5.61 -2.82 4.75
C ARG A 216 4.52 -3.36 3.82
N ALA A 217 4.00 -2.53 2.90
CA ALA A 217 3.02 -2.96 1.91
C ALA A 217 3.61 -4.00 0.93
N ALA A 218 4.83 -3.78 0.43
CA ALA A 218 5.50 -4.75 -0.45
C ALA A 218 5.83 -6.08 0.26
N GLU A 219 6.23 -6.03 1.53
CA GLU A 219 6.44 -7.22 2.36
C GLU A 219 5.13 -7.98 2.62
N LEU A 220 4.03 -7.27 2.91
CA LEU A 220 2.70 -7.85 3.05
C LEU A 220 2.21 -8.50 1.75
N GLU A 221 2.39 -7.84 0.60
CA GLU A 221 2.10 -8.40 -0.73
C GLU A 221 2.85 -9.72 -0.93
N GLY A 222 4.18 -9.71 -0.73
CA GLY A 222 5.03 -10.89 -0.90
C GLY A 222 4.69 -12.02 0.07
N ARG A 223 4.41 -11.70 1.35
CA ARG A 223 3.97 -12.69 2.34
C ARG A 223 2.62 -13.29 2.00
N ALA A 224 1.62 -12.47 1.64
CA ALA A 224 0.28 -12.93 1.30
C ALA A 224 0.30 -13.83 0.05
N ALA A 225 0.97 -13.41 -1.02
CA ALA A 225 1.10 -14.21 -2.24
C ALA A 225 1.93 -15.49 -2.02
N GLY A 226 2.98 -15.40 -1.21
CA GLY A 226 3.80 -16.54 -0.80
C GLY A 226 3.03 -17.54 0.09
N ALA A 227 2.20 -17.05 1.01
CA ALA A 227 1.34 -17.88 1.85
C ALA A 227 0.29 -18.58 1.00
N ALA A 228 -0.33 -17.88 0.04
CA ALA A 228 -1.32 -18.44 -0.87
C ALA A 228 -0.73 -19.58 -1.74
N THR A 229 0.46 -19.37 -2.31
CA THR A 229 1.15 -20.43 -3.08
C THR A 229 1.57 -21.63 -2.22
N ARG A 230 2.09 -21.41 -1.01
CA ARG A 230 2.42 -22.51 -0.08
C ARG A 230 1.16 -23.26 0.36
N ALA A 231 0.10 -22.55 0.70
CA ALA A 231 -1.18 -23.14 1.07
C ALA A 231 -1.74 -23.98 -0.10
N ALA A 232 -1.64 -23.50 -1.34
CA ALA A 232 -2.07 -24.26 -2.52
C ALA A 232 -1.31 -25.59 -2.65
N ALA A 233 0.03 -25.56 -2.48
CA ALA A 233 0.87 -26.74 -2.54
C ALA A 233 0.53 -27.74 -1.41
N VAL A 234 0.36 -27.25 -0.18
CA VAL A 234 0.02 -28.10 0.98
C VAL A 234 -1.38 -28.71 0.82
N VAL A 235 -2.38 -27.91 0.43
CA VAL A 235 -3.75 -28.40 0.19
C VAL A 235 -3.75 -29.42 -0.95
N GLY A 236 -3.03 -29.17 -2.04
CA GLY A 236 -2.91 -30.10 -3.15
C GLY A 236 -2.26 -31.43 -2.74
N ALA A 237 -1.16 -31.39 -1.98
CA ALA A 237 -0.47 -32.58 -1.51
C ALA A 237 -1.30 -33.40 -0.51
N VAL A 238 -1.89 -32.73 0.49
CA VAL A 238 -2.75 -33.38 1.51
C VAL A 238 -4.03 -33.92 0.86
N GLY A 239 -4.62 -33.17 -0.06
CA GLY A 239 -5.80 -33.58 -0.83
C GLY A 239 -5.52 -34.82 -1.70
N ALA A 240 -4.42 -34.83 -2.45
CA ALA A 240 -4.01 -35.98 -3.25
C ALA A 240 -3.77 -37.23 -2.39
N ALA A 241 -3.11 -37.07 -1.24
CA ALA A 241 -2.93 -38.15 -0.27
C ALA A 241 -4.27 -38.66 0.28
N ALA A 242 -5.19 -37.77 0.63
CA ALA A 242 -6.53 -38.11 1.10
C ALA A 242 -7.34 -38.87 0.05
N THR A 243 -7.33 -38.41 -1.20
CA THR A 243 -7.96 -39.12 -2.34
C THR A 243 -7.36 -40.50 -2.52
N GLY A 244 -6.02 -40.63 -2.45
CA GLY A 244 -5.34 -41.93 -2.54
C GLY A 244 -5.77 -42.91 -1.45
N VAL A 245 -5.88 -42.44 -0.20
CA VAL A 245 -6.38 -43.25 0.93
C VAL A 245 -7.82 -43.69 0.71
N LEU A 246 -8.71 -42.79 0.26
CA LEU A 246 -10.10 -43.10 -0.02
C LEU A 246 -10.25 -44.13 -1.15
N VAL A 247 -9.53 -43.95 -2.26
CA VAL A 247 -9.52 -44.87 -3.41
C VAL A 247 -8.98 -46.25 -3.00
N LEU A 248 -7.89 -46.31 -2.24
CA LEU A 248 -7.32 -47.58 -1.75
C LEU A 248 -8.31 -48.31 -0.84
N CYS A 249 -9.02 -47.58 0.02
CA CYS A 249 -10.05 -48.16 0.87
C CYS A 249 -11.25 -48.65 0.07
N GLN A 250 -11.74 -47.90 -0.92
CA GLN A 250 -12.79 -48.35 -1.84
C GLN A 250 -12.40 -49.63 -2.56
N TYR A 251 -11.18 -49.66 -3.10
CA TYR A 251 -10.64 -50.83 -3.79
C TYR A 251 -10.59 -52.07 -2.88
N ARG A 252 -10.11 -51.91 -1.64
CA ARG A 252 -10.07 -53.00 -0.65
C ARG A 252 -11.47 -53.48 -0.26
N LEU A 253 -12.43 -52.57 -0.11
CA LEU A 253 -13.82 -52.92 0.20
C LEU A 253 -14.47 -53.67 -0.95
N ALA A 254 -14.33 -53.18 -2.19
CA ALA A 254 -14.88 -53.80 -3.39
C ALA A 254 -14.31 -55.20 -3.62
N ARG A 255 -12.98 -55.35 -3.52
CA ARG A 255 -12.29 -56.62 -3.79
C ARG A 255 -12.54 -57.68 -2.71
N ARG A 256 -12.76 -57.28 -1.45
CA ARG A 256 -12.90 -58.21 -0.31
C ARG A 256 -14.34 -58.55 0.04
N TYR A 257 -15.28 -57.63 -0.17
CA TYR A 257 -16.68 -57.79 0.24
C TYR A 257 -17.66 -57.85 -0.94
N GLY A 258 -17.19 -57.77 -2.20
CA GLY A 258 -18.03 -57.86 -3.39
C GLY A 258 -19.05 -56.73 -3.57
N ARG A 259 -19.02 -55.71 -2.70
CA ARG A 259 -19.90 -54.54 -2.72
C ARG A 259 -19.26 -53.42 -3.53
N VAL A 260 -19.79 -53.18 -4.72
CA VAL A 260 -19.18 -52.28 -5.71
C VAL A 260 -19.58 -50.81 -5.49
N PHE A 261 -20.71 -50.53 -4.83
CA PHE A 261 -21.18 -49.16 -4.61
C PHE A 261 -21.62 -48.93 -3.16
N ASN A 262 -20.85 -48.11 -2.42
CA ASN A 262 -21.31 -47.47 -1.21
C ASN A 262 -21.53 -45.97 -1.52
N PRO A 263 -22.77 -45.55 -1.84
CA PRO A 263 -23.09 -44.18 -2.25
C PRO A 263 -22.47 -43.07 -1.38
N PRO A 264 -22.51 -43.13 -0.03
CA PRO A 264 -21.88 -42.11 0.81
C PRO A 264 -20.36 -42.02 0.65
N LEU A 265 -19.69 -43.14 0.38
CA LEU A 265 -18.23 -43.17 0.22
C LEU A 265 -17.80 -42.60 -1.14
N LEU A 266 -18.63 -42.81 -2.15
CA LEU A 266 -18.47 -42.22 -3.48
C LEU A 266 -18.71 -40.70 -3.43
N ALA A 267 -19.75 -40.26 -2.70
CA ALA A 267 -20.01 -38.83 -2.44
C ALA A 267 -18.84 -38.17 -1.68
N ALA A 268 -18.33 -38.80 -0.62
CA ALA A 268 -17.18 -38.28 0.12
C ALA A 268 -15.91 -38.17 -0.75
N THR A 269 -15.69 -39.14 -1.64
CA THR A 269 -14.53 -39.12 -2.54
C THR A 269 -14.66 -38.03 -3.60
N LEU A 270 -15.86 -37.86 -4.18
CA LEU A 270 -16.15 -36.75 -5.08
C LEU A 270 -15.94 -35.39 -4.40
N ALA A 271 -16.38 -35.24 -3.15
CA ALA A 271 -16.17 -34.02 -2.38
C ALA A 271 -14.68 -33.72 -2.13
N VAL A 272 -13.89 -34.73 -1.73
CA VAL A 272 -12.44 -34.56 -1.54
C VAL A 272 -11.73 -34.25 -2.85
N VAL A 273 -12.10 -34.91 -3.96
CA VAL A 273 -11.55 -34.60 -5.29
C VAL A 273 -11.88 -33.18 -5.71
N ALA A 274 -13.13 -32.74 -5.51
CA ALA A 274 -13.54 -31.37 -5.80
C ALA A 274 -12.72 -30.36 -4.98
N ILE A 275 -12.60 -30.53 -3.67
CA ILE A 275 -11.79 -29.66 -2.79
C ILE A 275 -10.31 -29.66 -3.21
N THR A 276 -9.76 -30.83 -3.55
CA THR A 276 -8.36 -30.98 -3.97
C THR A 276 -8.08 -30.29 -5.30
N ALA A 277 -9.06 -30.22 -6.20
CA ALA A 277 -8.92 -29.54 -7.48
C ALA A 277 -9.15 -28.03 -7.35
N THR A 278 -10.25 -27.60 -6.72
CA THR A 278 -10.66 -26.19 -6.69
C THR A 278 -9.91 -25.38 -5.62
N GLY A 279 -9.42 -26.02 -4.55
CA GLY A 279 -8.75 -25.34 -3.43
C GLY A 279 -7.41 -24.73 -3.82
N PRO A 280 -6.47 -25.53 -4.34
CA PRO A 280 -5.22 -25.02 -4.88
C PRO A 280 -5.43 -24.01 -5.99
N TRP A 281 -6.41 -24.23 -6.87
CA TRP A 281 -6.73 -23.29 -7.95
C TRP A 281 -7.15 -21.92 -7.41
N ALA A 282 -8.08 -21.87 -6.45
CA ALA A 282 -8.51 -20.62 -5.81
C ALA A 282 -7.38 -19.92 -5.04
N LEU A 283 -6.48 -20.67 -4.41
CA LEU A 283 -5.31 -20.12 -3.73
C LEU A 283 -4.28 -19.58 -4.71
N LEU A 284 -4.08 -20.23 -5.86
CA LEU A 284 -3.19 -19.73 -6.92
C LEU A 284 -3.76 -18.47 -7.58
N SER A 285 -5.06 -18.44 -7.89
CA SER A 285 -5.71 -17.23 -8.42
C SER A 285 -5.64 -16.06 -7.43
N THR A 286 -5.80 -16.33 -6.13
CA THR A 286 -5.58 -15.35 -5.07
C THR A 286 -4.14 -14.82 -5.07
N ALA A 287 -3.15 -15.70 -5.22
CA ALA A 287 -1.75 -15.28 -5.30
C ALA A 287 -1.48 -14.38 -6.51
N ASP A 288 -2.09 -14.68 -7.65
CA ASP A 288 -1.96 -13.89 -8.87
C ASP A 288 -2.68 -12.54 -8.75
N ALA A 289 -3.87 -12.49 -8.14
CA ALA A 289 -4.58 -11.25 -7.84
C ALA A 289 -3.77 -10.36 -6.88
N LEU A 290 -3.12 -10.91 -5.85
CA LEU A 290 -2.25 -10.14 -4.96
C LEU A 290 -1.02 -9.57 -5.67
N ARG A 291 -0.39 -10.35 -6.56
CA ARG A 291 0.73 -9.86 -7.39
C ARG A 291 0.27 -8.83 -8.41
N ALA A 292 -0.93 -8.96 -8.96
CA ALA A 292 -1.53 -7.98 -9.87
C ALA A 292 -1.82 -6.67 -9.11
N ALA A 293 -2.39 -6.75 -7.91
CA ALA A 293 -2.59 -5.59 -7.04
C ALA A 293 -1.28 -4.83 -6.80
N GLY A 294 -0.18 -5.55 -6.55
CA GLY A 294 1.16 -4.97 -6.39
C GLY A 294 1.71 -4.33 -7.67
N ARG A 295 1.73 -5.09 -8.77
CA ARG A 295 2.35 -4.67 -10.05
C ARG A 295 1.58 -3.60 -10.79
N ASP A 296 0.25 -3.74 -10.87
CA ASP A 296 -0.61 -2.94 -11.73
C ASP A 296 -1.30 -1.79 -10.97
N GLY A 297 -1.38 -1.89 -9.64
CA GLY A 297 -1.97 -0.90 -8.76
C GLY A 297 -0.97 -0.17 -7.86
N LEU A 298 -0.44 -0.86 -6.85
CA LEU A 298 0.36 -0.25 -5.76
C LEU A 298 1.62 0.46 -6.28
N ARG A 299 2.44 -0.20 -7.11
CA ARG A 299 3.71 0.39 -7.58
C ARG A 299 3.49 1.61 -8.48
N PRO A 300 2.63 1.57 -9.52
CA PRO A 300 2.33 2.76 -10.32
C PRO A 300 1.73 3.89 -9.47
N TRP A 301 0.78 3.59 -8.59
CA TRP A 301 0.20 4.60 -7.68
C TRP A 301 1.28 5.27 -6.83
N SER A 302 2.17 4.49 -6.19
CA SER A 302 3.22 5.03 -5.33
C SER A 302 4.16 5.98 -6.08
N ARG A 303 4.45 5.68 -7.35
CA ARG A 303 5.26 6.53 -8.22
C ARG A 303 4.58 7.85 -8.54
N LEU A 304 3.29 7.84 -8.86
CA LEU A 304 2.54 9.05 -9.17
C LEU A 304 2.27 9.90 -7.92
N ALA A 305 2.05 9.26 -6.76
CA ALA A 305 1.95 9.95 -5.48
C ALA A 305 3.27 10.65 -5.12
N GLU A 306 4.41 10.01 -5.40
CA GLU A 306 5.72 10.64 -5.29
C GLU A 306 5.88 11.81 -6.28
N ALA A 307 5.50 11.62 -7.54
CA ALA A 307 5.55 12.67 -8.56
C ALA A 307 4.74 13.90 -8.11
N ARG A 308 3.58 13.69 -7.50
CA ARG A 308 2.71 14.76 -7.02
C ARG A 308 3.40 15.61 -5.94
N ALA A 309 4.06 14.96 -4.98
CA ALA A 309 4.82 15.66 -3.95
C ALA A 309 6.05 16.39 -4.53
N VAL A 310 6.78 15.77 -5.46
CA VAL A 310 7.93 16.39 -6.13
C VAL A 310 7.50 17.60 -6.97
N ALA A 311 6.34 17.53 -7.62
CA ALA A 311 5.78 18.64 -8.38
C ALA A 311 5.46 19.84 -7.49
N ALA A 312 4.82 19.61 -6.33
CA ALA A 312 4.55 20.67 -5.36
C ALA A 312 5.86 21.29 -4.81
N GLU A 313 6.89 20.47 -4.56
CA GLU A 313 8.21 20.97 -4.15
C GLU A 313 8.89 21.80 -5.25
N ALA A 314 8.69 21.45 -6.53
CA ALA A 314 9.17 22.22 -7.67
C ALA A 314 8.45 23.57 -7.76
N ALA A 315 7.12 23.60 -7.58
CA ALA A 315 6.35 24.84 -7.53
C ALA A 315 6.82 25.75 -6.38
N ALA A 316 7.09 25.20 -5.19
CA ALA A 316 7.65 25.97 -4.07
C ALA A 316 9.01 26.59 -4.41
N THR A 317 9.87 25.80 -5.04
CA THR A 317 11.20 26.23 -5.49
C THR A 317 11.12 27.38 -6.49
N GLU A 318 10.18 27.32 -7.43
CA GLU A 318 9.92 28.38 -8.42
C GLU A 318 9.49 29.69 -7.75
N SER A 319 8.53 29.64 -6.81
CA SER A 319 8.05 30.81 -6.08
C SER A 319 9.15 31.45 -5.24
N ARG A 320 9.94 30.64 -4.53
CA ARG A 320 11.09 31.13 -3.75
C ARG A 320 12.17 31.71 -4.64
N TRP A 321 12.46 31.08 -5.77
CA TRP A 321 13.41 31.59 -6.74
C TRP A 321 13.03 33.03 -7.13
N PHE A 322 11.75 33.29 -7.41
CA PHE A 322 11.26 34.58 -7.88
C PHE A 322 11.52 35.74 -6.90
N VAL A 323 11.30 35.54 -5.60
CA VAL A 323 11.38 36.61 -4.58
C VAL A 323 12.78 36.81 -3.96
N ARG A 324 13.76 35.97 -4.31
CA ARG A 324 15.11 36.00 -3.71
C ARG A 324 16.15 36.67 -4.60
N ASP A 325 17.20 37.22 -4.00
CA ASP A 325 18.34 37.76 -4.75
C ASP A 325 19.07 36.66 -5.57
N THR A 326 19.79 37.11 -6.61
CA THR A 326 20.50 36.35 -7.64
C THR A 326 21.39 35.21 -7.12
N ALA A 327 22.17 35.44 -6.06
CA ALA A 327 23.06 34.40 -5.50
C ALA A 327 22.28 33.22 -4.90
N VAL A 328 21.29 33.48 -4.04
CA VAL A 328 20.44 32.44 -3.44
C VAL A 328 19.45 31.85 -4.46
N GLY A 329 19.04 32.64 -5.46
CA GLY A 329 18.27 32.18 -6.60
C GLY A 329 18.98 31.10 -7.42
N SER A 330 20.31 31.08 -7.49
CA SER A 330 21.05 30.03 -8.22
C SER A 330 20.82 28.64 -7.62
N LEU A 331 20.74 28.53 -6.29
CA LEU A 331 20.48 27.27 -5.57
C LEU A 331 19.07 26.74 -5.86
N GLU A 332 18.06 27.62 -5.79
CA GLU A 332 16.68 27.25 -6.11
C GLU A 332 16.53 26.84 -7.58
N SER A 333 17.24 27.51 -8.50
CA SER A 333 17.26 27.11 -9.91
C SER A 333 17.84 25.70 -10.10
N ALA A 334 18.96 25.39 -9.45
CA ALA A 334 19.56 24.05 -9.49
C ALA A 334 18.63 22.98 -8.90
N ARG A 335 17.96 23.31 -7.79
CA ARG A 335 16.96 22.43 -7.17
C ARG A 335 15.78 22.17 -8.08
N PHE A 336 15.25 23.20 -8.73
CA PHE A 336 14.14 23.05 -9.68
C PHE A 336 14.51 22.11 -10.83
N HIS A 337 15.73 22.24 -11.37
CA HIS A 337 16.24 21.32 -12.38
C HIS A 337 16.35 19.88 -11.88
N ALA A 338 16.82 19.67 -10.65
CA ALA A 338 16.88 18.34 -10.05
C ALA A 338 15.48 17.73 -9.85
N LEU A 339 14.51 18.52 -9.37
CA LEU A 339 13.13 18.08 -9.16
C LEU A 339 12.43 17.77 -10.48
N THR A 340 12.60 18.59 -11.50
CA THR A 340 12.05 18.33 -12.84
C THR A 340 12.69 17.13 -13.51
N GLY A 341 14.00 16.90 -13.36
CA GLY A 341 14.64 15.65 -13.80
C GLY A 341 14.11 14.40 -13.08
N ARG A 342 13.78 14.53 -11.79
CA ARG A 342 13.10 13.45 -11.03
C ARG A 342 11.68 13.23 -11.54
N LEU A 343 10.92 14.29 -11.86
CA LEU A 343 9.60 14.17 -12.48
C LEU A 343 9.67 13.48 -13.84
N ASP A 344 10.65 13.83 -14.69
CA ASP A 344 10.86 13.15 -15.98
C ASP A 344 11.05 11.63 -15.78
N THR A 345 11.72 11.21 -14.70
CA THR A 345 11.90 9.79 -14.34
C THR A 345 10.62 9.16 -13.79
N LEU A 346 9.90 9.85 -12.90
CA LEU A 346 8.69 9.34 -12.26
C LEU A 346 7.49 9.27 -13.24
N LEU A 347 7.45 10.17 -14.21
CA LEU A 347 6.44 10.23 -15.24
C LEU A 347 6.82 9.42 -16.49
N ALA A 348 7.98 8.76 -16.49
CA ALA A 348 8.33 7.87 -17.60
C ALA A 348 7.31 6.73 -17.71
N PRO A 349 6.85 6.39 -18.92
CA PRO A 349 5.84 5.36 -19.11
C PRO A 349 6.36 4.01 -18.62
N THR A 350 5.58 3.33 -17.78
CA THR A 350 5.87 1.96 -17.36
C THR A 350 4.75 1.02 -17.78
N GLY A 351 5.06 0.07 -18.66
CA GLY A 351 4.10 -0.92 -19.14
C GLY A 351 3.18 -0.41 -20.26
N SER A 352 2.03 -1.07 -20.42
CA SER A 352 1.09 -0.88 -21.53
C SER A 352 -0.06 0.09 -21.25
N THR A 353 -0.02 0.83 -20.14
CA THR A 353 -1.11 1.75 -19.73
C THR A 353 -1.40 2.78 -20.81
N ALA A 354 -2.70 2.99 -21.02
CA ALA A 354 -3.30 3.67 -22.16
C ALA A 354 -2.52 4.93 -22.57
N ARG A 355 -1.76 4.81 -23.68
CA ARG A 355 -0.92 5.87 -24.26
C ARG A 355 -1.60 7.23 -24.35
N ALA A 356 -2.94 7.31 -24.42
CA ALA A 356 -3.66 8.58 -24.49
C ALA A 356 -3.70 9.36 -23.16
N ALA A 357 -4.11 8.72 -22.05
CA ALA A 357 -4.23 9.38 -20.75
C ALA A 357 -2.86 9.87 -20.24
N HIS A 358 -1.85 9.01 -20.38
CA HIS A 358 -0.49 9.32 -20.00
C HIS A 358 0.13 10.41 -20.90
N ARG A 359 -0.17 10.43 -22.21
CA ARG A 359 0.26 11.54 -23.10
C ARG A 359 -0.35 12.87 -22.67
N GLU A 360 -1.61 12.88 -22.27
CA GLU A 360 -2.27 14.08 -21.78
C GLU A 360 -1.60 14.61 -20.50
N LEU A 361 -1.24 13.72 -19.57
CA LEU A 361 -0.47 14.07 -18.37
C LEU A 361 0.86 14.74 -18.74
N LEU A 362 1.60 14.17 -19.70
CA LEU A 362 2.87 14.73 -20.17
C LEU A 362 2.69 16.08 -20.88
N THR A 363 1.61 16.28 -21.64
CA THR A 363 1.29 17.59 -22.24
C THR A 363 1.11 18.66 -21.17
N ARG A 364 0.31 18.39 -20.13
CA ARG A 364 0.07 19.34 -19.03
C ARG A 364 1.35 19.62 -18.24
N TYR A 365 2.17 18.60 -18.01
CA TYR A 365 3.51 18.78 -17.43
C TYR A 365 4.41 19.67 -18.31
N GLY A 366 4.29 19.55 -19.63
CA GLY A 366 4.97 20.43 -20.59
C GLY A 366 4.59 21.90 -20.43
N HIS A 367 3.30 22.21 -20.22
CA HIS A 367 2.84 23.58 -19.99
C HIS A 367 3.43 24.16 -18.69
N PHE A 368 3.43 23.40 -17.59
CA PHE A 368 4.06 23.82 -16.34
C PHE A 368 5.55 24.19 -16.54
N ARG A 369 6.30 23.40 -17.31
CA ARG A 369 7.72 23.71 -17.65
C ARG A 369 7.87 24.90 -18.60
N GLU A 370 6.88 25.18 -19.43
CA GLU A 370 6.88 26.35 -20.30
C GLU A 370 6.63 27.64 -19.53
N ASP A 371 5.73 27.59 -18.56
CA ASP A 371 5.44 28.70 -17.67
C ASP A 371 6.63 29.07 -16.81
N ASP A 372 7.39 28.12 -16.25
CA ASP A 372 8.65 28.40 -15.55
C ASP A 372 9.66 29.12 -16.47
N ARG A 373 9.81 28.66 -17.72
CA ARG A 373 10.68 29.33 -18.71
C ARG A 373 10.18 30.74 -19.05
N LYS A 374 8.88 30.96 -19.08
CA LYS A 374 8.26 32.29 -19.28
C LYS A 374 8.52 33.20 -18.07
N LEU A 375 8.31 32.70 -16.86
CA LEU A 375 8.59 33.40 -15.61
C LEU A 375 10.05 33.87 -15.55
N ARG A 376 10.98 32.98 -15.89
CA ARG A 376 12.42 33.29 -15.94
C ARG A 376 12.77 34.39 -16.93
N ARG A 377 12.19 34.35 -18.13
CA ARG A 377 12.37 35.39 -19.16
C ARG A 377 11.84 36.75 -18.71
N LEU A 378 10.65 36.79 -18.11
CA LEU A 378 10.04 38.03 -17.62
C LEU A 378 10.89 38.67 -16.52
N ARG A 379 11.36 37.86 -15.56
CA ARG A 379 12.23 38.34 -14.50
C ARG A 379 13.57 38.85 -15.04
N ALA A 380 14.20 38.13 -15.97
CA ALA A 380 15.45 38.56 -16.61
C ALA A 380 15.29 39.88 -17.39
N ALA A 381 14.10 40.14 -17.92
CA ALA A 381 13.74 41.40 -18.57
C ALA A 381 13.32 42.52 -17.60
N GLY A 382 13.36 42.30 -16.29
CA GLY A 382 12.92 43.27 -15.27
C GLY A 382 11.40 43.45 -15.16
N ARG A 383 10.60 42.63 -15.85
CA ARG A 383 9.12 42.70 -15.90
C ARG A 383 8.49 41.96 -14.71
N LEU A 384 8.78 42.43 -13.49
CA LEU A 384 8.40 41.74 -12.24
C LEU A 384 6.89 41.71 -12.00
N GLU A 385 6.16 42.75 -12.39
CA GLU A 385 4.71 42.79 -12.25
C GLU A 385 4.03 41.71 -13.11
N GLU A 386 4.41 41.61 -14.39
CA GLU A 386 3.91 40.57 -15.28
C GLU A 386 4.32 39.16 -14.83
N ALA A 387 5.54 39.02 -14.31
CA ALA A 387 5.99 37.76 -13.73
C ALA A 387 5.17 37.39 -12.48
N THR A 388 4.79 38.36 -11.66
CA THR A 388 3.90 38.17 -10.50
C THR A 388 2.53 37.67 -10.94
N VAL A 389 1.96 38.26 -12.00
CA VAL A 389 0.69 37.81 -12.61
C VAL A 389 0.80 36.37 -13.13
N VAL A 390 1.88 36.06 -13.86
CA VAL A 390 2.13 34.70 -14.39
C VAL A 390 2.25 33.67 -13.28
N LEU A 391 2.89 34.02 -12.16
CA LEU A 391 3.10 33.08 -11.07
C LEU A 391 1.83 32.84 -10.23
N THR A 392 1.05 33.90 -9.96
CA THR A 392 0.05 33.87 -8.88
C THR A 392 -1.40 34.01 -9.31
N GLU A 393 -1.69 34.50 -10.51
CA GLU A 393 -3.07 34.58 -10.97
C GLU A 393 -3.57 33.29 -11.63
N VAL A 394 -4.87 33.06 -11.54
CA VAL A 394 -5.54 31.92 -12.16
C VAL A 394 -5.89 32.27 -13.61
N GLY A 395 -5.42 31.46 -14.56
CA GLY A 395 -5.72 31.62 -15.99
C GLY A 395 -4.79 30.76 -16.85
N ARG A 396 -5.22 30.36 -18.04
CA ARG A 396 -4.40 29.53 -18.94
C ARG A 396 -3.09 30.23 -19.32
N GLY A 397 -1.97 29.51 -19.35
CA GLY A 397 -0.63 30.06 -19.60
C GLY A 397 -0.06 30.84 -18.40
N ARG A 398 -0.50 30.45 -17.20
CA ARG A 398 -0.06 30.96 -15.90
C ARG A 398 0.25 29.76 -15.01
N VAL A 399 1.33 29.87 -14.25
CA VAL A 399 1.90 28.80 -13.43
C VAL A 399 0.84 28.18 -12.52
N ALA A 400 0.08 29.01 -11.80
CA ALA A 400 -0.91 28.54 -10.84
C ALA A 400 -2.00 27.64 -11.49
N PHE A 401 -2.46 27.99 -12.69
CA PHE A 401 -3.48 27.20 -13.39
C PHE A 401 -2.89 25.94 -14.01
N ASP A 402 -1.80 26.05 -14.76
CA ASP A 402 -1.23 24.91 -15.48
C ASP A 402 -0.58 23.89 -14.52
N PHE A 403 -0.07 24.34 -13.36
CA PHE A 403 0.29 23.46 -12.26
C PHE A 403 -0.93 22.73 -11.68
N TRP A 404 -2.03 23.44 -11.41
CA TRP A 404 -3.25 22.83 -10.89
C TRP A 404 -3.81 21.79 -11.89
N ASP A 405 -3.88 22.13 -13.18
CA ASP A 405 -4.38 21.24 -14.23
C ASP A 405 -3.51 19.98 -14.39
N PHE A 406 -2.19 20.14 -14.29
CA PHE A 406 -1.23 19.03 -14.22
C PHE A 406 -1.43 18.17 -12.96
N ALA A 407 -1.47 18.78 -11.78
CA ALA A 407 -1.60 18.08 -10.51
C ALA A 407 -2.92 17.32 -10.40
N THR A 408 -4.03 17.89 -10.87
CA THR A 408 -5.33 17.23 -10.94
C THR A 408 -5.33 16.03 -11.89
N ARG A 409 -4.66 16.14 -13.04
CA ARG A 409 -4.54 15.00 -13.97
C ARG A 409 -3.72 13.87 -13.37
N LEU A 410 -2.61 14.23 -12.72
CA LEU A 410 -1.73 13.31 -12.02
C LEU A 410 -2.47 12.54 -10.92
N ASP A 411 -3.29 13.26 -10.14
CA ASP A 411 -4.11 12.66 -9.09
C ASP A 411 -5.17 11.70 -9.64
N THR A 412 -5.80 12.08 -10.76
CA THR A 412 -6.76 11.22 -11.46
C THR A 412 -6.12 9.91 -11.92
N GLU A 413 -4.91 9.98 -12.48
CA GLU A 413 -4.16 8.80 -12.93
C GLU A 413 -3.72 7.92 -11.74
N ALA A 414 -3.23 8.54 -10.65
CA ALA A 414 -2.91 7.86 -9.41
C ALA A 414 -4.16 7.16 -8.82
N GLY A 415 -5.31 7.84 -8.81
CA GLY A 415 -6.59 7.29 -8.36
C GLY A 415 -7.03 6.06 -9.14
N GLY A 416 -6.80 6.02 -10.46
CA GLY A 416 -7.06 4.83 -11.29
C GLY A 416 -6.21 3.62 -10.90
N HIS A 417 -4.93 3.84 -10.57
CA HIS A 417 -4.05 2.78 -10.07
C HIS A 417 -4.43 2.32 -8.66
N MET A 418 -4.81 3.24 -7.78
CA MET A 418 -5.34 2.88 -6.46
C MET A 418 -6.63 2.06 -6.58
N ALA A 419 -7.54 2.45 -7.49
CA ALA A 419 -8.75 1.66 -7.77
C ALA A 419 -8.41 0.24 -8.24
N THR A 420 -7.44 0.10 -9.15
CA THR A 420 -6.93 -1.20 -9.61
C THR A 420 -6.40 -2.04 -8.44
N PHE A 421 -5.59 -1.45 -7.55
CA PHE A 421 -5.13 -2.11 -6.33
C PHE A 421 -6.31 -2.59 -5.47
N THR A 422 -7.29 -1.72 -5.22
CA THR A 422 -8.45 -2.07 -4.38
C THR A 422 -9.31 -3.18 -4.98
N THR A 423 -9.49 -3.19 -6.30
CA THR A 423 -10.22 -4.24 -7.03
C THR A 423 -9.49 -5.57 -6.94
N GLU A 424 -8.19 -5.62 -7.24
CA GLU A 424 -7.42 -6.88 -7.22
C GLU A 424 -7.23 -7.42 -5.80
N ALA A 425 -6.94 -6.55 -4.81
CA ALA A 425 -6.92 -6.94 -3.40
C ALA A 425 -8.31 -7.36 -2.89
N GLY A 426 -9.38 -6.78 -3.43
CA GLY A 426 -10.76 -7.18 -3.18
C GLY A 426 -11.08 -8.57 -3.75
N ARG A 427 -10.64 -8.83 -4.99
CA ARG A 427 -10.77 -10.12 -5.67
C ARG A 427 -10.11 -11.25 -4.88
N ALA A 428 -8.87 -11.03 -4.43
CA ALA A 428 -8.16 -11.96 -3.56
C ALA A 428 -8.94 -12.34 -2.29
N ARG A 429 -9.65 -11.38 -1.67
CA ARG A 429 -10.50 -11.64 -0.50
C ARG A 429 -11.82 -12.34 -0.88
N GLY A 430 -12.42 -11.95 -1.98
CA GLY A 430 -13.69 -12.49 -2.47
C GLY A 430 -13.60 -13.96 -2.88
N GLU A 431 -12.53 -14.33 -3.60
CA GLU A 431 -12.27 -15.70 -4.04
C GLU A 431 -12.17 -16.69 -2.88
N LEU A 432 -11.75 -16.25 -1.69
CA LEU A 432 -11.63 -17.08 -0.48
C LEU A 432 -12.84 -17.03 0.47
N SER A 433 -13.83 -16.16 0.23
CA SER A 433 -14.91 -15.87 1.19
C SER A 433 -15.79 -17.08 1.54
N GLY A 434 -16.09 -17.95 0.57
CA GLY A 434 -16.92 -19.15 0.74
C GLY A 434 -16.14 -20.42 1.09
N TRP A 435 -14.81 -20.38 0.99
CA TRP A 435 -13.95 -21.55 1.12
C TRP A 435 -13.89 -22.17 2.52
N PRO A 436 -14.00 -21.44 3.64
CA PRO A 436 -14.03 -22.07 4.96
C PRO A 436 -15.31 -22.88 5.23
N ALA A 437 -16.44 -22.50 4.63
CA ALA A 437 -17.74 -23.13 4.88
C ALA A 437 -17.92 -24.46 4.11
N ILE A 438 -17.36 -24.57 2.91
CA ILE A 438 -17.52 -25.74 2.04
C ILE A 438 -16.90 -27.02 2.65
N PRO A 439 -15.65 -27.03 3.14
CA PRO A 439 -15.04 -28.18 3.79
C PRO A 439 -15.69 -28.50 5.14
N ALA A 440 -16.04 -27.47 5.92
CA ALA A 440 -16.62 -27.64 7.26
C ALA A 440 -18.00 -28.32 7.20
N THR A 441 -18.85 -27.91 6.24
CA THR A 441 -20.14 -28.58 5.99
C THR A 441 -19.94 -30.00 5.46
N GLY A 442 -18.96 -30.22 4.58
CA GLY A 442 -18.60 -31.57 4.09
C GLY A 442 -18.18 -32.53 5.20
N VAL A 443 -17.34 -32.09 6.15
CA VAL A 443 -16.94 -32.90 7.32
C VAL A 443 -18.12 -33.14 8.27
N GLY A 444 -18.96 -32.13 8.50
CA GLY A 444 -20.17 -32.28 9.34
C GLY A 444 -21.13 -33.34 8.78
N VAL A 445 -21.40 -33.31 7.48
CA VAL A 445 -22.26 -34.29 6.81
C VAL A 445 -21.63 -35.69 6.83
N ALA A 446 -20.32 -35.79 6.56
CA ALA A 446 -19.61 -37.06 6.62
C ALA A 446 -19.58 -37.65 8.04
N GLY A 447 -19.46 -36.82 9.07
CA GLY A 447 -19.52 -37.23 10.48
C GLY A 447 -20.88 -37.82 10.85
N VAL A 448 -21.97 -37.16 10.45
CA VAL A 448 -23.34 -37.66 10.68
C VAL A 448 -23.57 -39.01 9.99
N LEU A 449 -23.12 -39.16 8.74
CA LEU A 449 -23.26 -40.40 7.96
C LEU A 449 -22.44 -41.59 8.48
N VAL A 450 -21.44 -41.37 9.33
CA VAL A 450 -20.65 -42.45 9.95
C VAL A 450 -21.22 -42.88 11.31
N VAL A 451 -21.98 -42.00 11.96
CA VAL A 451 -22.61 -42.26 13.27
C VAL A 451 -23.96 -42.96 13.12
N VAL A 452 -24.70 -42.68 12.04
CA VAL A 452 -25.95 -43.37 11.64
C VAL A 452 -25.61 -44.64 10.88
#